data_AF-A0A7C4ZJY6-F1
#
_entry.id   AF-A0A7C4ZJY6-F1
#
_cell.length_a   1.000
_cell.length_b   1.000
_cell.length_c   1.000
_cell.angle_alpha   90.00
_cell.angle_beta   90.00
_cell.angle_gamma   90.00
#
_symmetry.space_group_name_H-M   'P 1'
#
loop_
_entity.id
_entity.type
_entity.pdbx_description
1 polymer ?
#
loop_
_entity_poly.entity_id
_entity_poly.type
_entity_poly.pdbx_seq_one_letter_code
_entity_poly.pdbx_strand_id
1 'polypeptide(L)'
;MKLAIGAAAAAMLLGSVAMAQTNTAPPESCGALPPALTDLPDGATAAPQAMAAASERFNAWGEATNAVLACKRARAEAARAHADALAAEFNTENNALRAAVAAWQAELDEFSARSPRRERDPRAARGQ
;
A
#
# COMPACT_ATOMS: atom_id res chain seq x y z
N MET A 1 5.15 -24.61 40.60
CA MET A 1 3.85 -24.75 39.91
C MET A 1 4.14 -24.72 38.43
N LYS A 2 4.01 -25.88 37.77
CA LYS A 2 4.34 -26.11 36.37
C LYS A 2 3.04 -26.29 35.60
N LEU A 3 2.33 -25.22 35.26
CA LEU A 3 1.12 -25.33 34.46
C LEU A 3 0.91 -24.05 33.64
N ALA A 4 0.69 -24.26 32.33
CA ALA A 4 -0.01 -23.40 31.39
C ALA A 4 0.68 -22.11 30.91
N ILE A 5 1.61 -22.22 29.95
CA ILE A 5 1.64 -21.29 28.79
C ILE A 5 2.05 -22.10 27.54
N GLY A 6 1.27 -23.14 27.24
CA GLY A 6 1.23 -23.74 25.92
C GLY A 6 -0.04 -23.28 25.23
N ALA A 7 0.04 -22.92 23.94
CA ALA A 7 -1.08 -22.64 23.05
C ALA A 7 -1.70 -21.22 23.04
N ALA A 8 -0.89 -20.16 22.89
CA ALA A 8 -1.40 -18.83 22.55
C ALA A 8 -0.76 -18.19 21.31
N ALA A 9 -0.27 -18.99 20.34
CA ALA A 9 0.30 -18.46 19.10
C ALA A 9 -0.13 -19.23 17.83
N ALA A 10 -1.21 -20.02 17.89
CA ALA A 10 -1.68 -20.81 16.74
C ALA A 10 -2.93 -20.23 16.05
N ALA A 11 -3.41 -19.04 16.45
CA ALA A 11 -4.67 -18.47 15.97
C ALA A 11 -4.52 -17.27 15.01
N MET A 12 -3.31 -16.98 14.50
CA MET A 12 -3.09 -15.83 13.59
C MET A 12 -2.93 -16.21 12.10
N LEU A 13 -3.31 -17.43 11.69
CA LEU A 13 -3.04 -17.91 10.32
C LEU A 13 -4.27 -18.05 9.40
N LEU A 14 -5.48 -17.70 9.85
CA LEU A 14 -6.72 -17.91 9.06
C LEU A 14 -7.43 -16.62 8.64
N GLY A 15 -6.78 -15.47 8.80
CA GLY A 15 -7.32 -14.16 8.45
C GLY A 15 -6.89 -13.65 7.08
N SER A 16 -6.66 -14.50 6.08
CA SER A 16 -6.55 -14.05 4.69
C SER A 16 -7.94 -13.69 4.19
N VAL A 17 -8.41 -12.51 4.61
CA VAL A 17 -9.64 -11.91 4.12
C VAL A 17 -9.53 -11.89 2.60
N ALA A 18 -10.38 -12.69 1.96
CA ALA A 18 -10.65 -12.61 0.54
C ALA A 18 -11.21 -11.21 0.27
N MET A 19 -10.33 -10.24 0.09
CA MET A 19 -10.68 -8.93 -0.43
C MET A 19 -11.31 -9.20 -1.79
N ALA A 20 -12.61 -8.92 -1.86
CA ALA A 20 -13.45 -9.11 -3.03
C ALA A 20 -12.71 -8.58 -4.27
N GLN A 21 -12.30 -9.51 -5.11
CA GLN A 21 -11.66 -9.24 -6.38
C GLN A 21 -12.70 -8.64 -7.33
N THR A 22 -12.95 -7.34 -7.24
CA THR A 22 -13.25 -6.57 -8.45
C THR A 22 -11.92 -6.33 -9.17
N ASN A 23 -11.30 -7.43 -9.63
CA ASN A 23 -10.12 -7.45 -10.47
C ASN A 23 -10.54 -7.11 -11.91
N THR A 24 -11.09 -5.91 -12.10
CA THR A 24 -10.97 -5.29 -13.41
C THR A 24 -9.55 -4.75 -13.44
N ALA A 25 -8.62 -5.58 -13.92
CA ALA A 25 -7.23 -5.17 -14.08
C ALA A 25 -7.22 -3.83 -14.83
N PRO A 26 -6.54 -2.80 -14.31
CA PRO A 26 -6.49 -1.52 -14.99
C PRO A 26 -5.89 -1.74 -16.38
N PRO A 27 -6.39 -1.03 -17.41
CA PRO A 27 -5.86 -1.14 -18.77
C PRO A 27 -4.33 -0.95 -18.76
N GLU A 28 -3.61 -1.91 -19.34
CA GLU A 28 -2.14 -1.96 -19.26
C GLU A 28 -1.47 -0.74 -19.93
N SER A 29 -2.17 -0.10 -20.87
CA SER A 29 -1.78 1.20 -21.42
C SER A 29 -3.00 2.06 -21.76
N CYS A 30 -2.88 3.38 -21.58
CA CYS A 30 -3.94 4.35 -21.86
C CYS A 30 -3.73 5.11 -23.17
N GLY A 31 -2.80 4.67 -24.02
CA GLY A 31 -2.38 5.41 -25.21
C GLY A 31 -1.72 6.75 -24.90
N ALA A 32 -1.28 7.41 -25.98
CA ALA A 32 -0.83 8.79 -25.96
C ALA A 32 -2.03 9.74 -26.10
N LEU A 33 -1.91 10.96 -25.58
CA LEU A 33 -2.88 12.01 -25.87
C LEU A 33 -2.82 12.32 -27.37
N PRO A 34 -3.97 12.56 -28.03
CA PRO A 34 -3.96 13.04 -29.40
C PRO A 34 -3.21 14.39 -29.45
N PRO A 35 -2.50 14.69 -30.55
CA PRO A 35 -1.83 15.97 -30.69
C PRO A 35 -2.85 17.11 -30.61
N ALA A 36 -2.41 18.27 -30.11
CA ALA A 36 -3.25 19.46 -30.07
C ALA A 36 -3.63 19.89 -31.50
N LEU A 37 -4.86 20.38 -31.66
CA LEU A 37 -5.31 20.97 -32.92
C LEU A 37 -4.61 22.32 -33.13
N THR A 38 -3.84 22.44 -34.21
CA THR A 38 -3.08 23.67 -34.52
C THR A 38 -3.67 24.47 -35.68
N ASP A 39 -4.63 23.92 -36.41
CA ASP A 39 -5.18 24.43 -37.67
C ASP A 39 -6.66 24.85 -37.54
N LEU A 40 -7.02 25.47 -36.41
CA LEU A 40 -8.36 26.01 -36.21
C LEU A 40 -8.50 27.36 -36.97
N PRO A 41 -9.59 27.53 -37.75
CA PRO A 41 -9.83 28.76 -38.48
C PRO A 41 -10.14 29.93 -37.53
N ASP A 42 -9.75 31.15 -37.93
CA ASP A 42 -10.04 32.37 -37.17
C ASP A 42 -11.54 32.72 -37.25
N GLY A 43 -12.20 32.75 -36.10
CA GLY A 43 -13.64 33.04 -36.00
C GLY A 43 -14.05 34.42 -36.50
N ALA A 44 -13.12 35.37 -36.66
CA ALA A 44 -13.42 36.69 -37.21
C ALA A 44 -13.49 36.71 -38.74
N THR A 45 -12.83 35.78 -39.42
CA THR A 45 -12.63 35.80 -40.87
C THR A 45 -13.09 34.54 -41.59
N ALA A 46 -13.33 33.45 -40.86
CA ALA A 46 -13.70 32.17 -41.43
C ALA A 46 -15.15 32.12 -41.93
N ALA A 47 -15.37 31.37 -43.02
CA ALA A 47 -16.71 31.06 -43.50
C ALA A 47 -17.46 30.15 -42.50
N PRO A 48 -18.80 30.25 -42.40
CA PRO A 48 -19.60 29.44 -41.47
C PRO A 48 -19.35 27.93 -41.59
N GLN A 49 -19.17 27.41 -42.81
CA GLN A 49 -18.92 26.00 -43.06
C GLN A 49 -17.56 25.55 -42.49
N ALA A 50 -16.54 26.42 -42.56
CA ALA A 50 -15.22 26.14 -41.99
C ALA A 50 -15.28 26.09 -40.45
N MET A 51 -16.05 26.99 -39.83
CA MET A 51 -16.26 26.98 -38.37
C MET A 51 -17.04 25.74 -37.92
N ALA A 52 -18.03 25.29 -38.69
CA ALA A 52 -18.78 24.06 -38.40
C ALA A 52 -17.85 22.83 -38.42
N ALA A 53 -17.07 22.66 -39.49
CA ALA A 53 -16.09 21.57 -39.60
C ALA A 53 -15.02 21.64 -38.49
N ALA A 54 -14.56 22.83 -38.13
CA ALA A 54 -13.62 23.02 -37.02
C ALA A 54 -14.22 22.60 -35.67
N SER A 55 -15.50 22.90 -35.44
CA SER A 55 -16.22 22.51 -34.23
C SER A 55 -16.34 21.00 -34.11
N GLU A 56 -16.68 20.31 -35.20
CA GLU A 56 -16.74 18.84 -35.24
C GLU A 56 -15.37 18.22 -34.92
N ARG A 57 -14.30 18.71 -35.55
CA ARG A 57 -12.92 18.25 -35.26
C ARG A 57 -12.52 18.49 -33.81
N PHE A 58 -12.85 19.65 -33.26
CA PHE A 58 -12.57 20.00 -31.87
C PHE A 58 -13.30 19.07 -30.90
N ASN A 59 -14.58 18.80 -31.14
CA ASN A 59 -15.36 17.89 -30.32
C ASN A 59 -14.79 16.46 -30.36
N ALA A 60 -14.47 15.94 -31.54
CA ALA A 60 -13.85 14.62 -31.68
C ALA A 60 -12.50 14.53 -30.97
N TRP A 61 -11.66 15.57 -31.09
CA TRP A 61 -10.40 15.67 -30.36
C TRP A 61 -10.62 15.69 -28.84
N GLY A 62 -11.61 16.44 -28.37
CA GLY A 62 -11.96 16.53 -26.95
C GLY A 62 -12.43 15.19 -26.38
N GLU A 63 -13.28 14.47 -27.10
CA GLU A 63 -13.75 13.13 -26.72
C GLU A 63 -12.58 12.14 -26.62
N ALA A 64 -11.71 12.09 -27.64
CA ALA A 64 -10.53 11.22 -27.64
C ALA A 64 -9.57 11.56 -26.49
N THR A 65 -9.35 12.85 -26.24
CA THR A 65 -8.53 13.35 -25.12
C THR A 65 -9.12 12.92 -23.79
N ASN A 66 -10.42 13.11 -23.59
CA ASN A 66 -11.13 12.74 -22.35
C ASN A 66 -11.09 11.23 -22.09
N ALA A 67 -11.22 10.39 -23.12
CA ALA A 67 -11.10 8.95 -23.00
C ALA A 67 -9.70 8.54 -22.47
N VAL A 68 -8.65 9.12 -23.03
CA VAL A 68 -7.26 8.87 -22.58
C VAL A 68 -7.05 9.35 -21.15
N LEU A 69 -7.55 10.53 -20.78
CA LEU A 69 -7.44 11.07 -19.43
C LEU A 69 -8.21 10.24 -18.40
N ALA A 70 -9.43 9.79 -18.73
CA ALA A 70 -10.23 8.91 -17.88
C ALA A 70 -9.50 7.59 -17.61
N CYS A 71 -8.91 6.98 -18.64
CA CYS A 71 -8.07 5.80 -18.48
C CYS A 71 -6.89 6.06 -17.54
N LYS A 72 -6.13 7.15 -17.75
CA LYS A 72 -4.97 7.49 -16.91
C LYS A 72 -5.38 7.71 -15.45
N ARG A 73 -6.54 8.33 -15.21
CA ARG A 73 -7.12 8.49 -13.86
C ARG A 73 -7.42 7.14 -13.22
N ALA A 74 -8.13 6.25 -13.90
CA ALA A 74 -8.46 4.93 -13.38
C ALA A 74 -7.20 4.12 -13.02
N ARG A 75 -6.14 4.22 -13.84
CA ARG A 75 -4.85 3.59 -13.54
C ARG A 75 -4.17 4.20 -12.30
N ALA A 76 -4.21 5.51 -12.14
CA ALA A 76 -3.66 6.17 -10.96
C ALA A 76 -4.41 5.76 -9.67
N GLU A 77 -5.74 5.66 -9.74
CA GLU A 77 -6.58 5.19 -8.64
C GLU A 77 -6.26 3.72 -8.29
N ALA A 78 -6.13 2.85 -9.28
CA ALA A 78 -5.73 1.45 -9.06
C ALA A 78 -4.34 1.33 -8.42
N ALA A 79 -3.37 2.12 -8.88
CA ALA A 79 -2.02 2.16 -8.29
C ALA A 79 -2.05 2.62 -6.83
N ARG A 80 -2.88 3.62 -6.52
CA ARG A 80 -3.07 4.11 -5.14
C ARG A 80 -3.68 3.02 -4.26
N ALA A 81 -4.74 2.36 -4.71
CA ALA A 81 -5.37 1.26 -3.97
C ALA A 81 -4.39 0.12 -3.69
N HIS A 82 -3.52 -0.21 -4.66
CA HIS A 82 -2.48 -1.21 -4.47
C HIS A 82 -1.43 -0.78 -3.42
N ALA A 83 -0.97 0.48 -3.46
CA ALA A 83 -0.06 1.02 -2.47
C ALA A 83 -0.67 1.02 -1.05
N ASP A 84 -1.94 1.39 -0.93
CA ASP A 84 -2.67 1.38 0.34
C ASP A 84 -2.78 -0.05 0.91
N ALA A 85 -3.01 -1.06 0.05
CA ALA A 85 -3.05 -2.47 0.45
C ALA A 85 -1.69 -2.96 0.97
N LEU A 86 -0.60 -2.63 0.27
CA LEU A 86 0.76 -2.98 0.70
C LEU A 86 1.12 -2.31 2.03
N ALA A 87 0.70 -1.05 2.23
CA ALA A 87 0.91 -0.35 3.50
C ALA A 87 0.15 -1.02 4.65
N ALA A 88 -1.07 -1.50 4.41
CA ALA A 88 -1.86 -2.22 5.40
C ALA A 88 -1.21 -3.57 5.79
N GLU A 89 -0.70 -4.31 4.81
CA GLU A 89 0.05 -5.55 5.01
C GLU A 89 1.31 -5.31 5.85
N PHE A 90 2.15 -4.36 5.44
CA PHE A 90 3.34 -3.97 6.20
C PHE A 90 3.03 -3.61 7.65
N ASN A 91 2.00 -2.79 7.88
CA ASN A 91 1.63 -2.39 9.23
C ASN A 91 1.16 -3.58 10.08
N THR A 92 0.45 -4.53 9.47
CA THR A 92 0.01 -5.77 10.13
C THR A 92 1.22 -6.61 10.56
N GLU A 93 2.15 -6.85 9.64
CA GLU A 93 3.37 -7.62 9.91
C GLU A 93 4.27 -6.94 10.95
N ASN A 94 4.45 -5.62 10.84
CA ASN A 94 5.25 -4.85 11.79
C ASN A 94 4.65 -4.89 13.20
N ASN A 95 3.32 -4.86 13.33
CA ASN A 95 2.65 -5.02 14.62
C ASN A 95 2.85 -6.44 15.19
N ALA A 96 2.75 -7.47 14.34
CA ALA A 96 3.02 -8.85 14.75
C ALA A 96 4.47 -9.04 15.24
N LEU A 97 5.44 -8.46 14.51
CA LEU A 97 6.85 -8.46 14.92
C LEU A 97 7.04 -7.77 16.27
N ARG A 98 6.46 -6.58 16.47
CA ARG A 98 6.53 -5.84 17.74
C ARG A 98 5.96 -6.65 18.90
N ALA A 99 4.83 -7.33 18.68
CA ALA A 99 4.23 -8.21 19.68
C ALA A 99 5.16 -9.39 20.02
N ALA A 100 5.77 -10.02 19.02
CA ALA A 100 6.71 -11.11 19.22
C ALA A 100 7.97 -10.67 19.99
N VAL A 101 8.52 -9.50 19.67
CA VAL A 101 9.66 -8.91 20.38
C VAL A 101 9.31 -8.61 21.84
N ALA A 102 8.14 -8.02 22.09
CA ALA A 102 7.68 -7.74 23.45
C ALA A 102 7.49 -9.02 24.27
N ALA A 103 6.92 -10.07 23.68
CA ALA A 103 6.78 -11.37 24.32
C ALA A 103 8.15 -11.99 24.66
N TRP A 104 9.10 -11.95 23.73
CA TRP A 104 10.46 -12.44 23.98
C TRP A 104 11.18 -11.68 25.09
N GLN A 105 11.02 -10.36 25.15
CA GLN A 105 11.60 -9.57 26.23
C GLN A 105 11.03 -9.96 27.59
N ALA A 106 9.73 -10.25 27.68
CA ALA A 106 9.10 -10.72 28.91
C ALA A 106 9.68 -12.08 29.38
N GLU A 107 9.96 -13.00 28.46
CA GLU A 107 10.61 -14.29 28.77
C GLU A 107 12.05 -14.09 29.29
N LEU A 108 12.80 -13.17 28.68
CA LEU A 108 14.15 -12.81 29.14
C LEU A 108 14.12 -12.21 30.54
N ASP A 109 13.16 -11.31 30.81
CA ASP A 109 13.00 -10.69 32.11
C ASP A 109 12.69 -11.76 33.18
N GLU A 110 11.78 -12.70 32.89
CA GLU A 110 11.49 -13.82 33.78
C GLU A 110 12.72 -14.73 34.01
N PHE A 111 13.45 -15.08 32.95
CA PHE A 111 14.68 -15.86 33.06
C PHE A 111 15.73 -15.16 33.93
N SER A 112 15.88 -13.85 33.76
CA SER A 112 16.82 -13.04 34.54
C SER A 112 16.42 -12.98 36.02
N ALA A 113 15.13 -12.90 36.33
CA ALA A 113 14.60 -12.90 37.70
C ALA A 113 14.78 -14.26 38.38
N ARG A 114 14.68 -15.36 37.63
CA ARG A 114 14.88 -16.72 38.14
C ARG A 114 16.34 -17.05 38.41
N SER A 115 17.27 -16.42 37.70
CA SER A 115 18.69 -16.62 37.93
C SER A 115 19.02 -15.99 39.29
N PRO A 116 19.23 -16.77 40.37
CA PRO A 116 19.72 -16.17 41.59
C PRO A 116 21.00 -15.47 41.19
N ARG A 117 21.10 -14.16 41.45
CA ARG A 117 22.41 -13.51 41.50
C ARG A 117 23.23 -14.47 42.33
N ARG A 118 24.23 -15.12 41.72
CA ARG A 118 25.23 -15.86 42.48
C ARG A 118 25.82 -14.78 43.35
N GLU A 119 25.27 -14.67 44.54
CA GLU A 119 25.69 -13.79 45.59
C GLU A 119 27.11 -14.27 45.81
N ARG A 120 28.03 -13.54 45.18
CA ARG A 120 29.45 -13.84 45.17
C ARG A 120 29.81 -13.76 46.64
N ASP A 121 29.84 -14.91 47.30
CA ASP A 121 30.00 -15.01 48.73
C ASP A 121 31.26 -14.20 49.10
N PRO A 122 31.12 -13.04 49.77
CA PRO A 122 32.27 -12.20 50.09
C PRO A 122 33.19 -12.88 51.11
N ARG A 123 32.82 -14.05 51.65
CA ARG A 123 33.69 -14.87 52.51
C ARG A 123 34.74 -15.67 51.74
N ALA A 124 34.54 -15.94 50.44
CA ALA A 124 35.57 -16.59 49.62
C ALA A 124 36.75 -15.65 49.26
N ALA A 125 36.66 -14.35 49.57
CA ALA A 125 37.69 -13.35 49.25
C ALA A 125 38.53 -12.89 50.46
N ARG A 126 38.32 -13.44 51.68
CA ARG A 126 38.99 -13.00 52.92
C ARG A 126 39.95 -14.04 53.53
N GLY A 127 40.43 -14.98 52.72
CA GLY A 127 41.40 -15.99 53.13
C GLY A 127 42.64 -16.01 52.24
N GLN A 128 43.39 -14.89 52.17
CA GLN A 128 44.81 -14.83 51.84
C GLN A 128 45.46 -13.70 52.62
#